data_AF-A0A9E1QYQ9-F1
#
_entry.id   AF-A0A9E1QYQ9-F1
#
_cell.length_a   1.000
_cell.length_b   1.000
_cell.length_c   1.000
_cell.angle_alpha   90.00
_cell.angle_beta   90.00
_cell.angle_gamma   90.00
#
_symmetry.space_group_name_H-M   'P 1'
#
loop_
_entity.id
_entity.type
_entity.pdbx_description
1 polymer ?
#
loop_
_entity_poly.entity_id
_entity_poly.type
_entity_poly.pdbx_seq_one_letter_code
_entity_poly.pdbx_strand_id
1 'polypeptide(L)'
;METEFFIAIIITNICFIGVAYLTNEKNADMLLAGYNTMSKKEKEAFDLKNYLVFFKKFFINLAIYSSLIFLIFYTAFDESTAS
;
A
#
# COMPACT_ATOMS: atom_id res chain seq x y z
N MET A 1 -15.54 -5.94 18.41
CA MET A 1 -15.89 -5.43 17.07
C MET A 1 -15.21 -4.10 16.79
N GLU A 2 -15.61 -3.00 17.45
CA GLU A 2 -15.05 -1.65 17.26
C GLU A 2 -13.50 -1.62 17.22
N THR A 3 -12.84 -2.01 18.32
CA THR A 3 -11.36 -2.00 18.42
C THR A 3 -10.67 -2.92 17.41
N GLU A 4 -11.31 -4.02 16.99
CA GLU A 4 -10.72 -5.00 16.07
C GLU A 4 -10.56 -4.40 14.67
N PHE A 5 -11.50 -3.57 14.22
CA PHE A 5 -11.41 -2.86 12.95
C PHE A 5 -10.29 -1.82 12.95
N PHE A 6 -10.11 -1.09 14.05
CA PHE A 6 -8.98 -0.16 14.22
C PHE A 6 -7.63 -0.89 14.21
N ILE A 7 -7.53 -2.04 14.87
CA ILE A 7 -6.30 -2.85 14.84
C ILE A 7 -6.03 -3.36 13.41
N ALA A 8 -7.06 -3.85 12.72
CA ALA A 8 -6.93 -4.34 11.35
C ALA A 8 -6.42 -3.23 10.40
N ILE A 9 -7.02 -2.03 10.42
CA ILE A 9 -6.59 -0.93 9.55
C ILE A 9 -5.17 -0.47 9.87
N ILE A 10 -4.77 -0.44 11.15
CA ILE A 10 -3.41 -0.08 11.57
C ILE A 10 -2.40 -1.11 11.03
N ILE A 11 -2.65 -2.41 11.21
CA ILE A 11 -1.75 -3.48 10.73
C ILE A 11 -1.65 -3.43 9.20
N THR A 12 -2.78 -3.30 8.50
CA THR A 12 -2.80 -3.18 7.03
C THR A 12 -1.98 -1.98 6.55
N ASN A 13 -2.12 -0.83 7.20
CA ASN A 13 -1.36 0.37 6.82
C ASN A 13 0.13 0.24 7.13
N ILE A 14 0.51 -0.41 8.24
CA ILE A 14 1.90 -0.76 8.51
C ILE A 14 2.47 -1.63 7.38
N CYS A 15 1.70 -2.62 6.89
CA CYS A 15 2.12 -3.43 5.74
C CYS A 15 2.29 -2.58 4.48
N PHE A 16 1.35 -1.68 4.16
CA PHE A 16 1.47 -0.80 2.98
C PHE A 16 2.70 0.11 3.07
N ILE A 17 2.93 0.74 4.21
CA ILE A 17 4.14 1.55 4.44
C ILE A 17 5.39 0.67 4.37
N GLY A 18 5.37 -0.52 4.96
CA GLY A 18 6.45 -1.50 4.86
C GLY A 18 6.81 -1.80 3.41
N VAL A 19 5.83 -2.14 2.58
CA VAL A 19 6.03 -2.38 1.13
C VAL A 19 6.61 -1.15 0.44
N ALA A 20 6.13 0.06 0.76
CA ALA A 20 6.59 1.30 0.16
C ALA A 20 8.07 1.62 0.41
N TYR A 21 8.62 1.20 1.55
CA TYR A 21 10.00 1.49 1.97
C TYR A 21 10.97 0.31 1.83
N LEU A 22 10.47 -0.93 1.90
CA LEU A 22 11.30 -2.13 1.77
C LEU A 22 11.63 -2.43 0.30
N THR A 23 10.70 -2.22 -0.63
CA THR A 23 10.94 -2.46 -2.07
C THR A 23 11.79 -1.34 -2.66
N ASN A 24 12.95 -1.69 -3.23
CA ASN A 24 13.91 -0.78 -3.81
C ASN A 24 14.70 -1.45 -4.95
N GLU A 25 15.57 -0.70 -5.63
CA GLU A 25 16.32 -1.19 -6.81
C GLU A 25 17.13 -2.46 -6.52
N LYS A 26 17.62 -2.66 -5.29
CA LYS A 26 18.47 -3.81 -4.93
C LYS A 26 17.68 -5.12 -4.76
N ASN A 27 16.39 -5.03 -4.47
CA ASN A 27 15.54 -6.20 -4.18
C ASN A 27 14.28 -6.26 -5.05
N ALA A 28 14.11 -5.35 -6.01
CA ALA A 28 13.00 -5.35 -6.95
C ALA A 28 12.90 -6.67 -7.73
N ASP A 29 14.03 -7.32 -8.03
CA ASP A 29 14.05 -8.62 -8.69
C ASP A 29 13.37 -9.74 -7.89
N MET A 30 13.27 -9.57 -6.57
CA MET A 30 12.61 -10.52 -5.67
C MET A 30 11.22 -10.04 -5.25
N LEU A 31 11.08 -8.74 -4.95
CA LEU A 31 9.90 -8.18 -4.28
C LEU A 31 8.92 -7.49 -5.22
N LEU A 32 9.35 -7.08 -6.42
CA LEU A 32 8.48 -6.40 -7.37
C LEU A 32 7.92 -7.40 -8.38
N ALA A 33 6.70 -7.86 -8.14
CA ALA A 33 5.96 -8.72 -9.06
C ALA A 33 5.84 -8.04 -10.44
N GLY A 34 5.90 -8.85 -11.50
CA GLY A 34 5.96 -8.36 -12.87
C GLY A 34 7.39 -8.06 -13.29
N TYR A 35 8.11 -7.22 -12.54
CA TYR A 35 9.54 -6.98 -12.80
C TYR A 35 10.35 -8.27 -12.60
N ASN A 36 10.10 -9.02 -11.53
CA ASN A 36 10.79 -10.30 -11.27
C ASN A 36 10.64 -11.32 -12.41
N THR A 37 9.48 -11.36 -13.08
CA THR A 37 9.16 -12.25 -14.20
C THR A 37 9.65 -11.76 -15.56
N MET A 38 10.11 -10.50 -15.66
CA MET A 38 10.63 -9.97 -16.92
C MET A 38 11.93 -10.67 -17.34
N SER A 39 12.08 -10.88 -18.65
CA SER A 39 13.35 -11.25 -19.25
C SER A 39 14.40 -10.15 -19.05
N LYS A 40 15.68 -10.48 -19.22
CA LYS A 40 16.77 -9.51 -19.10
C LYS A 40 16.58 -8.30 -20.02
N LYS A 41 16.15 -8.54 -21.27
CA LYS A 41 15.91 -7.48 -22.26
C LYS A 41 14.78 -6.54 -21.84
N GLU A 42 13.71 -7.08 -21.25
CA GLU A 42 12.60 -6.27 -20.74
C GLU A 42 13.01 -5.47 -19.51
N LYS A 43 13.79 -6.06 -18.59
CA LYS A 43 14.35 -5.35 -17.42
C LYS A 43 15.26 -4.19 -17.83
N GLU A 44 16.10 -4.38 -18.84
CA GLU A 44 16.98 -3.33 -19.38
C GLU A 44 16.19 -2.16 -20.02
N ALA A 45 15.01 -2.43 -20.56
CA ALA A 45 14.12 -1.41 -21.12
C ALA A 45 13.15 -0.78 -20.10
N PHE A 46 13.05 -1.34 -18.90
CA PHE A 46 12.12 -0.90 -17.87
C PHE A 46 12.70 0.23 -17.02
N ASP A 47 11.96 1.33 -16.90
CA ASP A 47 12.34 2.45 -16.02
C ASP A 47 12.03 2.14 -14.55
N LEU A 48 12.85 1.26 -13.96
CA LEU A 48 12.68 0.79 -12.59
C LEU A 48 12.71 1.94 -11.58
N LYS A 49 13.58 2.92 -11.79
CA LYS A 49 13.80 4.00 -10.83
C LYS A 49 12.56 4.88 -10.70
N ASN A 50 12.00 5.36 -11.82
CA ASN A 50 10.79 6.19 -11.77
C ASN A 50 9.57 5.36 -11.39
N TYR A 51 9.52 4.08 -11.78
CA TYR A 51 8.47 3.18 -11.31
C TYR A 51 8.48 3.03 -9.79
N LEU A 52 9.65 2.87 -9.15
CA LEU A 52 9.74 2.76 -7.69
C LEU A 52 9.33 4.07 -6.97
N VAL A 53 9.60 5.23 -7.56
CA VAL A 53 9.08 6.52 -7.05
C VAL A 53 7.55 6.54 -7.07
N PHE A 54 6.95 6.10 -8.18
CA PHE A 54 5.49 5.94 -8.28
C PHE A 54 4.97 4.91 -7.27
N PHE A 55 5.57 3.73 -7.22
CA PHE A 55 5.20 2.62 -6.34
C PHE A 55 5.16 3.04 -4.87
N LYS A 56 6.21 3.74 -4.41
CA LYS A 56 6.26 4.29 -3.05
C LYS A 56 5.12 5.26 -2.78
N LYS A 57 4.89 6.22 -3.69
CA LYS A 57 3.77 7.18 -3.55
C LYS A 57 2.42 6.47 -3.54
N PHE A 58 2.24 5.45 -4.37
CA PHE A 58 1.02 4.67 -4.45
C PHE A 58 0.70 4.00 -3.10
N PHE A 59 1.63 3.28 -2.49
CA PHE A 59 1.37 2.59 -1.22
C PHE A 59 1.21 3.56 -0.03
N ILE A 60 1.93 4.68 -0.01
CA ILE A 60 1.71 5.73 1.00
C ILE A 60 0.30 6.31 0.86
N ASN A 61 -0.10 6.66 -0.37
CA ASN A 61 -1.43 7.16 -0.64
C ASN A 61 -2.50 6.12 -0.31
N LEU A 62 -2.23 4.83 -0.56
CA LEU A 62 -3.15 3.75 -0.24
C LEU A 62 -3.41 3.69 1.28
N ALA A 63 -2.37 3.85 2.12
CA ALA A 63 -2.52 3.90 3.58
C ALA A 63 -3.27 5.16 4.06
N ILE A 64 -3.05 6.31 3.41
CA ILE A 64 -3.75 7.55 3.75
C ILE A 64 -5.24 7.44 3.37
N TYR A 65 -5.54 7.05 2.13
CA TYR A 65 -6.91 6.99 1.63
C TYR A 65 -7.71 5.87 2.31
N SER A 66 -7.10 4.72 2.60
CA SER A 66 -7.76 3.65 3.38
C SER A 66 -8.19 4.15 4.76
N SER A 67 -7.31 4.90 5.45
CA SER A 67 -7.60 5.50 6.75
C SER A 67 -8.71 6.53 6.68
N LEU A 68 -8.66 7.43 5.67
CA LEU A 68 -9.68 8.45 5.47
C LEU A 68 -11.05 7.84 5.16
N ILE A 69 -11.10 6.86 4.27
CA ILE A 69 -12.32 6.13 3.94
C ILE A 69 -12.85 5.43 5.20
N PHE A 70 -12.00 4.71 5.93
CA PHE A 70 -12.40 4.05 7.16
C PHE A 70 -13.00 5.05 8.17
N LEU A 71 -12.37 6.20 8.41
CA LEU A 71 -12.88 7.22 9.32
C LEU A 71 -14.21 7.82 8.84
N ILE A 72 -14.36 8.11 7.55
CA ILE A 72 -15.60 8.62 6.98
C ILE A 72 -16.74 7.62 7.22
N PHE A 73 -16.53 6.35 6.86
CA PHE A 73 -17.54 5.31 7.07
C PHE A 73 -17.81 5.06 8.55
N TYR A 74 -16.77 5.05 9.38
CA TYR A 74 -16.91 4.92 10.83
C TYR A 74 -17.85 6.01 11.37
N THR A 75 -17.56 7.28 11.11
CA THR A 75 -18.39 8.40 11.59
C THR A 75 -19.80 8.43 10.97
N ALA A 76 -19.95 8.10 9.69
CA ALA A 76 -21.24 8.16 9.00
C ALA A 76 -22.22 7.05 9.45
N PHE A 77 -21.71 5.91 9.91
CA PHE A 77 -22.53 4.77 10.31
C PHE A 77 -22.58 4.53 11.82
N ASP A 78 -21.67 5.12 12.62
CA ASP A 78 -21.71 5.06 14.09
C ASP A 78 -22.97 5.77 14.65
N GLU A 79 -23.35 6.92 14.09
CA GLU A 79 -24.60 7.63 14.47
C GLU A 79 -25.88 6.84 14.12
N SER A 80 -25.82 5.93 13.12
CA SER A 80 -26.97 5.13 12.67
C SER A 80 -27.32 3.98 13.62
N THR A 81 -26.40 3.55 14.50
CA THR A 81 -26.62 2.46 15.46
C THR A 81 -26.93 2.94 16.87
N ALA A 82 -26.87 4.26 17.12
CA ALA A 82 -27.15 4.88 18.41
C ALA A 82 -28.63 5.27 18.61
N SER A 83 -29.52 5.00 17.64
CA SER A 83 -30.97 5.24 17.73
C SER A 83 -31.78 4.01 18.10
#